data_AF-A0AB36ZUP3-F1
#
_entry.id   AF-A0AB36ZUP3-F1
#
_cell.length_a   1.000
_cell.length_b   1.000
_cell.length_c   1.000
_cell.angle_alpha   90.00
_cell.angle_beta   90.00
_cell.angle_gamma   90.00
#
_symmetry.space_group_name_H-M   'P 1'
#
loop_
_entity.id
_entity.type
_entity.pdbx_description
1 polymer ?
#
loop_
_entity_poly.entity_id
_entity_poly.type
_entity_poly.pdbx_seq_one_letter_code
_entity_poly.pdbx_strand_id
1 'polypeptide(L)'
;MALENAVVIDVEIPAKYGDEESSLSITKTLVGFPPKLFKGLCKRIFLKYFIYDFNMLSLYLVVGLPMLFFGIVFGSIKWIEAIVSNIETNTGTIMLAVLPIILGTQFILQAIQIDMNNIPRKEK
;
A
#
# COMPACT_ATOMS: atom_id res chain seq x y z
N MET A 1 -18.48 -7.09 -7.44
CA MET A 1 -17.68 -8.33 -7.42
C MET A 1 -16.76 -8.43 -6.21
N ALA A 2 -15.66 -7.66 -6.07
CA ALA A 2 -14.82 -7.69 -4.85
C ALA A 2 -15.49 -7.13 -3.55
N LEU A 3 -16.70 -6.56 -3.70
CA LEU A 3 -17.54 -6.06 -2.62
C LEU A 3 -18.48 -7.11 -2.03
N GLU A 4 -18.72 -8.23 -2.73
CA GLU A 4 -19.74 -9.22 -2.33
C GLU A 4 -19.14 -10.53 -1.79
N ASN A 5 -17.83 -10.58 -1.54
CA ASN A 5 -17.12 -11.82 -1.14
C ASN A 5 -17.41 -13.01 -2.06
N ALA A 6 -17.72 -12.76 -3.33
CA ALA A 6 -17.99 -13.81 -4.29
C ALA A 6 -16.68 -14.55 -4.62
N VAL A 7 -16.70 -15.88 -4.46
CA VAL A 7 -15.56 -16.73 -4.82
C VAL A 7 -15.42 -16.73 -6.34
N VAL A 8 -14.34 -16.15 -6.84
CA VAL A 8 -13.99 -16.19 -8.26
C VAL A 8 -13.16 -17.44 -8.49
N ILE A 9 -13.52 -18.21 -9.52
CA ILE A 9 -12.73 -19.33 -10.00
C ILE A 9 -12.09 -18.89 -11.31
N ASP A 10 -10.78 -19.08 -11.45
CA ASP A 10 -10.12 -18.87 -12.74
C ASP A 10 -10.57 -19.99 -13.67
N VAL A 11 -11.22 -19.61 -14.77
CA VAL A 11 -11.60 -20.51 -15.86
C VAL A 11 -10.66 -20.21 -17.01
N GLU A 12 -9.98 -21.23 -17.53
CA GLU A 12 -9.15 -21.07 -18.72
C GLU A 12 -10.00 -20.66 -19.92
N ILE A 13 -9.64 -19.54 -20.54
CA ILE A 13 -10.23 -19.08 -21.80
C ILE A 13 -9.11 -19.11 -22.85
N PRO A 14 -9.00 -20.20 -23.65
CA PRO A 14 -7.98 -20.28 -24.68
C PRO A 14 -8.25 -19.23 -25.75
N ALA A 15 -7.24 -18.40 -26.04
CA ALA A 15 -7.35 -17.38 -27.08
C ALA A 15 -7.29 -18.05 -28.46
N LYS A 16 -8.38 -17.98 -29.22
CA LYS A 16 -8.40 -18.34 -30.64
C LYS A 16 -8.11 -17.09 -31.47
N TYR A 17 -6.84 -16.82 -31.73
CA TYR A 17 -6.44 -15.87 -32.76
C TYR A 17 -6.38 -16.61 -34.10
N GLY A 18 -7.17 -16.18 -35.08
CA GLY A 18 -7.06 -16.61 -36.47
C GLY A 18 -5.97 -15.81 -37.18
N ASP A 19 -6.30 -15.17 -38.30
CA ASP A 19 -5.40 -14.27 -39.05
C ASP A 19 -5.41 -12.81 -38.52
N GLU A 20 -5.87 -12.60 -37.29
CA GLU A 20 -6.08 -11.26 -36.71
C GLU A 20 -4.80 -10.71 -36.09
N GLU A 21 -4.25 -9.62 -36.65
CA GLU A 21 -3.12 -8.91 -36.05
C GLU A 21 -3.55 -8.22 -34.75
N SER A 22 -2.77 -8.44 -33.68
CA SER A 22 -3.02 -7.85 -32.36
C SER A 22 -2.98 -6.32 -32.42
N SER A 23 -4.15 -5.68 -32.30
CA SER A 23 -4.29 -4.22 -32.15
C SER A 23 -3.76 -3.69 -30.81
N LEU A 24 -3.27 -4.57 -29.94
CA LEU A 24 -2.86 -4.26 -28.58
C LEU A 24 -1.37 -3.91 -28.54
N SER A 25 -1.07 -2.61 -28.52
CA SER A 25 0.32 -2.18 -28.37
C SER A 25 0.80 -2.45 -26.93
N ILE A 26 1.73 -3.38 -26.76
CA ILE A 26 2.28 -3.78 -25.45
C ILE A 26 2.80 -2.57 -24.67
N THR A 27 3.51 -1.65 -25.31
CA THR A 27 4.15 -0.49 -24.67
C THR A 27 3.14 0.51 -24.09
N LYS A 28 2.07 0.80 -24.82
CA LYS A 28 1.03 1.76 -24.38
C LYS A 28 0.20 1.19 -23.23
N THR A 29 -0.03 -0.12 -23.25
CA THR A 29 -0.70 -0.83 -22.16
C THR A 29 0.20 -0.91 -20.93
N LEU A 30 1.48 -1.25 -21.08
CA LEU A 30 2.42 -1.36 -19.96
C LEU A 30 2.53 -0.05 -19.15
N VAL A 31 2.48 1.11 -19.81
CA VAL A 31 2.57 2.42 -19.14
C VAL A 31 1.19 2.92 -18.69
N GLY A 32 0.12 2.64 -19.44
CA GLY A 32 -1.22 3.13 -19.13
C GLY A 32 -1.97 2.35 -18.05
N PHE A 33 -1.60 1.09 -17.79
CA PHE A 33 -2.30 0.20 -16.87
C PHE A 33 -1.91 0.35 -15.39
N PRO A 34 -0.62 0.47 -15.01
CA PRO A 34 -0.19 0.61 -13.63
C PRO A 34 -0.87 1.75 -12.85
N PRO A 35 -0.99 2.99 -13.39
CA PRO A 35 -1.65 4.06 -12.65
C PRO A 35 -3.16 3.82 -12.48
N LYS A 36 -3.80 3.11 -13.42
CA LYS A 36 -5.22 2.73 -13.30
C LYS A 36 -5.44 1.68 -12.23
N LEU A 37 -4.55 0.67 -12.15
CA LEU A 37 -4.55 -0.33 -11.08
C LEU A 37 -4.33 0.31 -9.71
N PHE A 38 -3.36 1.21 -9.60
CA PHE A 38 -3.07 1.93 -8.35
C PHE A 38 -4.28 2.78 -7.91
N LYS A 39 -4.89 3.54 -8.84
CA LYS A 39 -6.10 4.32 -8.54
C LYS A 39 -7.27 3.43 -8.10
N GLY A 40 -7.44 2.25 -8.71
CA GLY A 40 -8.43 1.26 -8.31
C GLY A 40 -8.17 0.69 -6.91
N LEU A 41 -6.91 0.36 -6.61
CA LEU A 41 -6.46 -0.12 -5.30
C LEU A 41 -6.69 0.94 -4.22
N CYS A 42 -6.24 2.18 -4.43
CA CYS A 42 -6.46 3.28 -3.49
C CYS A 42 -7.94 3.55 -3.26
N LYS A 43 -8.74 3.62 -4.34
CA LYS A 43 -10.19 3.82 -4.24
C LYS A 43 -10.86 2.67 -3.48
N ARG A 44 -10.43 1.41 -3.70
CA ARG A 44 -10.91 0.24 -2.97
C ARG A 44 -10.54 0.30 -1.49
N ILE A 45 -9.28 0.63 -1.17
CA ILE A 45 -8.81 0.74 0.21
C ILE A 45 -9.63 1.83 0.94
N PHE A 46 -9.80 2.99 0.30
CA PHE A 46 -10.51 4.12 0.89
C PHE A 46 -12.01 3.87 1.08
N LEU A 47 -12.72 3.39 0.04
CA LEU A 47 -14.17 3.16 0.14
C LEU A 47 -14.54 1.96 1.03
N LYS A 48 -13.78 0.85 0.94
CA LYS A 48 -14.12 -0.37 1.67
C LYS A 48 -13.80 -0.25 3.17
N TYR A 49 -12.67 0.38 3.51
CA TYR A 49 -12.14 0.31 4.87
C TYR A 49 -12.24 1.62 5.67
N PHE A 50 -12.48 2.77 5.03
CA PHE A 50 -12.68 4.04 5.75
C PHE A 50 -14.17 4.39 5.92
N ILE A 51 -15.05 3.93 5.02
CA ILE A 51 -16.48 4.29 5.03
C ILE A 51 -17.40 3.12 5.42
N TYR A 52 -17.07 1.87 5.08
CA TYR A 52 -18.00 0.73 5.22
C TYR A 52 -17.71 -0.22 6.39
N ASP A 53 -16.45 -0.61 6.63
CA ASP A 53 -16.06 -1.50 7.73
C ASP A 53 -14.74 -1.05 8.40
N PHE A 54 -14.82 -0.57 9.64
CA PHE A 54 -13.65 -0.18 10.44
C PHE A 54 -13.02 -1.42 11.08
N ASN A 55 -12.14 -2.11 10.34
CA ASN A 55 -11.44 -3.30 10.80
C ASN A 55 -10.03 -2.95 11.32
N MET A 56 -9.33 -3.90 11.93
CA MET A 56 -7.94 -3.82 12.39
C MET A 56 -6.99 -3.31 11.29
N LEU A 57 -7.27 -3.63 10.02
CA LEU A 57 -6.58 -3.09 8.84
C LEU A 57 -6.60 -1.54 8.82
N SER A 58 -7.79 -0.96 8.98
CA SER A 58 -8.01 0.49 8.96
C SER A 58 -7.26 1.17 10.10
N LEU A 59 -7.30 0.56 11.29
CA LEU A 59 -6.61 1.07 12.47
C LEU A 59 -5.09 1.10 12.28
N TYR A 60 -4.50 0.02 11.74
CA TYR A 60 -3.07 -0.02 11.45
C TYR A 60 -2.64 0.97 10.36
N LEU A 61 -3.46 1.18 9.31
CA LEU A 61 -3.16 2.20 8.31
C LEU A 61 -3.28 3.62 8.88
N VAL A 62 -4.33 3.91 9.64
CA VAL A 62 -4.59 5.24 10.22
C VAL A 62 -3.53 5.62 11.26
N VAL A 63 -2.99 4.66 12.01
CA VAL A 63 -1.91 4.92 12.99
C VAL A 63 -0.54 4.87 12.32
N GLY A 64 -0.32 3.90 11.43
CA GLY A 64 0.97 3.65 10.80
C GLY A 64 1.40 4.77 9.85
N LEU A 65 0.50 5.29 9.00
CA LEU A 65 0.85 6.35 8.05
C LEU A 65 1.30 7.65 8.74
N PRO A 66 0.56 8.20 9.72
CA PRO A 66 0.98 9.40 10.43
C PRO A 66 2.28 9.21 11.20
N MET A 67 2.49 8.04 11.83
CA MET A 67 3.76 7.74 12.52
C MET A 67 4.94 7.72 11.55
N LEU A 68 4.78 7.07 10.41
CA LEU A 68 5.84 6.98 9.40
C LEU A 68 6.13 8.36 8.79
N PHE A 69 5.08 9.11 8.46
CA PHE A 69 5.20 10.48 7.95
C PHE A 69 5.88 11.41 8.96
N PHE A 70 5.44 11.37 10.22
CA PHE A 70 6.05 12.14 11.31
C PHE A 70 7.53 11.82 11.46
N GLY A 71 7.90 10.53 11.49
CA GLY A 71 9.28 10.10 11.65
C GLY A 71 10.18 10.56 10.48
N ILE A 72 9.68 10.48 9.24
CA ILE A 72 10.42 10.96 8.05
C ILE A 72 10.61 12.48 8.10
N VAL A 73 9.55 13.25 8.35
CA VAL A 73 9.62 14.71 8.37
C VAL A 73 10.52 15.19 9.50
N PHE A 74 10.31 14.67 10.72
CA PHE A 74 11.11 15.04 11.88
C PHE A 74 12.59 14.63 11.72
N GLY A 75 12.85 13.41 11.24
CA GLY A 75 14.20 12.94 10.97
C GLY A 75 14.91 13.77 9.90
N SER A 76 14.21 14.14 8.83
CA SER A 76 14.76 14.99 7.76
C SER A 76 15.12 16.39 8.25
N ILE A 77 14.23 17.02 9.03
CA ILE A 77 14.49 18.34 9.64
C ILE A 77 15.74 18.28 10.51
N LYS A 78 15.81 17.29 11.41
CA LYS A 78 16.95 17.16 12.33
C LYS A 78 18.25 16.81 11.62
N TRP A 79 18.17 16.02 10.56
CA TRP A 79 19.34 15.71 9.75
C TRP A 79 19.91 16.95 9.05
N ILE A 80 19.04 17.80 8.47
CA ILE A 80 19.46 19.06 7.85
C ILE A 80 20.07 20.00 8.91
N GLU A 81 19.43 20.12 10.08
CA GLU A 81 19.92 20.96 11.18
C GLU A 81 21.29 20.52 11.68
N ALA A 82 21.54 19.21 11.79
CA ALA A 82 22.82 18.63 12.17
C ALA A 82 23.94 18.97 11.17
N ILE A 83 23.63 18.89 9.86
CA ILE A 83 24.59 19.23 8.79
C ILE A 83 24.96 20.72 8.87
N VAL A 84 23.97 21.60 9.04
CA VAL A 84 24.20 23.05 9.10
C VAL A 84 24.97 23.45 10.35
N SER A 85 24.65 22.84 11.49
CA SER A 85 25.20 23.23 12.79
C SER A 85 26.57 22.60 13.09
N ASN A 86 27.01 21.59 12.33
CA ASN A 86 28.21 20.79 12.59
C ASN A 86 28.26 20.19 14.02
N ILE A 87 27.10 20.04 14.66
CA ILE A 87 26.96 19.46 16.00
C ILE A 87 26.22 18.15 15.85
N GLU A 88 26.78 17.09 16.45
CA GLU A 88 26.14 15.79 16.48
C GLU A 88 24.82 15.85 17.25
N THR A 89 23.77 15.28 16.66
CA THR A 89 22.46 15.21 17.30
C THR A 89 22.49 14.13 18.38
N ASN A 90 21.97 14.47 19.57
CA ASN A 90 21.84 13.50 20.66
C ASN A 90 21.06 12.25 20.19
N THR A 91 21.56 11.08 20.55
CA THR A 91 20.92 9.78 20.31
C THR A 91 19.43 9.77 20.65
N GLY A 92 19.02 10.42 21.75
CA GLY A 92 17.60 10.52 22.13
C GLY A 92 16.73 11.20 21.07
N THR A 93 17.23 12.24 20.42
CA THR A 93 16.52 12.95 19.34
C THR A 93 16.45 12.10 18.08
N ILE A 94 17.50 11.34 17.76
CA ILE A 94 17.47 10.40 16.64
C ILE A 94 16.43 9.31 16.88
N MET A 95 16.33 8.79 18.11
CA MET A 95 15.35 7.76 18.47
C MET A 95 13.90 8.22 18.31
N LEU A 96 13.61 9.52 18.50
CA LEU A 96 12.28 10.08 18.24
C LEU A 96 11.89 10.05 16.75
N ALA A 97 12.84 10.00 15.83
CA ALA A 97 12.58 9.76 14.41
C ALA A 97 12.48 8.25 14.12
N VAL A 98 13.42 7.48 14.64
CA VAL A 98 13.57 6.04 14.32
C VAL A 98 12.39 5.22 14.83
N LEU A 99 11.92 5.44 16.06
CA LEU A 99 10.84 4.64 16.65
C LEU A 99 9.52 4.75 15.85
N PRO A 100 9.05 5.96 15.51
CA PRO A 100 7.87 6.11 14.63
C PRO A 100 8.06 5.49 13.24
N ILE A 101 9.26 5.56 12.65
CA ILE A 101 9.53 4.93 11.35
C ILE A 101 9.41 3.41 11.45
N ILE A 102 10.07 2.79 12.44
CA ILE A 102 10.05 1.33 12.62
C ILE A 102 8.61 0.87 12.89
N LEU A 103 7.95 1.45 13.89
CA LEU A 103 6.58 1.05 14.26
C LEU A 103 5.57 1.36 13.16
N GLY A 104 5.68 2.50 12.48
CA GLY A 104 4.84 2.85 11.35
C GLY A 104 4.98 1.85 10.20
N THR A 105 6.20 1.43 9.89
CA THR A 105 6.46 0.40 8.86
C THR A 105 5.88 -0.94 9.28
N GLN A 106 6.02 -1.32 10.55
CA GLN A 106 5.43 -2.56 11.08
C GLN A 106 3.90 -2.55 10.98
N PHE A 107 3.23 -1.46 11.34
CA PHE A 107 1.77 -1.37 11.19
C PHE A 107 1.32 -1.45 9.73
N ILE A 108 2.06 -0.87 8.79
CA ILE A 108 1.76 -1.00 7.35
C ILE A 108 1.94 -2.43 6.87
N LEU A 109 3.01 -3.12 7.30
CA LEU A 109 3.21 -4.54 6.98
C LEU A 109 2.07 -5.40 7.51
N GLN A 110 1.63 -5.18 8.76
CA GLN A 110 0.52 -5.90 9.35
C GLN A 110 -0.81 -5.61 8.64
N ALA A 111 -0.99 -4.37 8.19
CA ALA A 111 -2.14 -4.02 7.36
C ALA A 111 -2.13 -4.85 6.06
N ILE A 112 -1.02 -4.87 5.34
CA ILE A 112 -0.89 -5.67 4.10
C ILE A 112 -1.17 -7.16 4.36
N GLN A 113 -0.64 -7.72 5.45
CA GLN A 113 -0.88 -9.11 5.82
C GLN A 113 -2.37 -9.41 6.07
N ILE A 114 -3.09 -8.49 6.72
CA ILE A 114 -4.54 -8.64 6.93
C ILE A 114 -5.31 -8.56 5.62
N ASP A 115 -4.95 -7.65 4.71
CA ASP A 115 -5.58 -7.56 3.39
C ASP A 115 -5.38 -8.85 2.57
N MET A 116 -4.17 -9.42 2.61
CA MET A 116 -3.86 -10.71 1.96
C MET A 116 -4.66 -11.87 2.55
N ASN A 117 -4.84 -11.90 3.87
CA ASN A 117 -5.60 -12.97 4.54
C ASN A 117 -7.12 -12.86 4.32
N ASN A 118 -7.63 -11.67 3.98
CA ASN A 118 -9.05 -11.43 3.72
C ASN A 118 -9.51 -11.85 2.32
N ILE A 119 -8.66 -12.52 1.53
CA ILE A 119 -9.06 -13.07 0.23
C ILE A 119 -9.99 -14.27 0.47
N PRO A 120 -11.27 -14.22 0.03
CA PRO A 120 -12.23 -15.29 0.28
C PRO A 120 -11.75 -16.58 -0.40
N ARG A 121 -11.49 -17.61 0.42
CA ARG A 121 -11.13 -18.94 -0.03
C ARG A 121 -12.39 -19.81 -0.06
N LYS A 122 -12.54 -20.62 -1.12
CA LYS A 122 -13.59 -21.65 -1.18
C LYS A 122 -13.29 -22.66 -0.06
N GLU A 123 -14.21 -22.83 0.90
CA GLU A 123 -14.13 -23.98 1.81
C GLU A 123 -14.15 -25.27 0.98
N LYS A 124 -13.32 -26.25 1.39
CA LYS A 124 -13.22 -27.55 0.75
C LYS A 124 -14.41 -28.42 1.08
#